data_AF-A0A6M4X449-F1
#
_entry.id   AF-A0A6M4X449-F1
#
_cell.length_a   1.000
_cell.length_b   1.000
_cell.length_c   1.000
_cell.angle_alpha   90.00
_cell.angle_beta   90.00
_cell.angle_gamma   90.00
#
_symmetry.space_group_name_H-M   'P 1'
#
loop_
_entity.id
_entity.type
_entity.pdbx_description
1 polymer ?
#
loop_
_entity_poly.entity_id
_entity_poly.type
_entity_poly.pdbx_seq_one_letter_code
_entity_poly.pdbx_strand_id
1 'polypeptide(L)'
;MQLKHLSVTTTEGYANRPVGTQALFLAEIGKEEESRNLSLTLRAFRDYQGGRRPSGPGARDLLAFFASVERQLEELDVTAPVVKRSDQEVINLLAHRAGALHLGLANYCWFLDPDKGLCLKLADSADRSQPLAGMCDSARCPQATHHSCHRDTWATAALSGRAFISKIGRGQKTERARLMAEAERAEHIVAAIDAAAHGGPRGTDQ
;
A
#
# COMPACT_ATOMS: atom_id res chain seq x y z
N MET A 1 -3.05 15.69 -9.43
CA MET A 1 -3.20 15.95 -7.98
C MET A 1 -4.46 16.77 -7.74
N GLN A 2 -5.60 16.13 -7.50
CA GLN A 2 -6.87 16.85 -7.32
C GLN A 2 -7.80 16.22 -6.25
N LEU A 3 -7.31 15.22 -5.51
CA LEU A 3 -8.08 14.51 -4.48
C LEU A 3 -7.90 15.10 -3.06
N LYS A 4 -6.81 15.83 -2.79
CA LYS A 4 -6.56 16.44 -1.46
C LYS A 4 -7.37 17.72 -1.22
N HIS A 5 -7.66 18.50 -2.26
CA HIS A 5 -8.45 19.73 -2.12
C HIS A 5 -9.96 19.47 -2.00
N LEU A 6 -10.47 18.35 -2.52
CA LEU A 6 -11.89 17.99 -2.40
C LEU A 6 -12.31 17.63 -0.97
N SER A 7 -11.37 17.15 -0.14
CA SER A 7 -11.67 16.77 1.26
C SER A 7 -11.84 17.98 2.19
N VAL A 8 -11.24 19.13 1.89
CA VAL A 8 -11.31 20.32 2.75
C VAL A 8 -12.55 21.15 2.41
N THR A 9 -12.88 21.28 1.12
CA THR A 9 -14.04 22.07 0.67
C THR A 9 -15.38 21.41 1.03
N THR A 10 -15.44 20.09 1.23
CA THR A 10 -16.66 19.41 1.71
C THR A 10 -16.85 19.52 3.22
N THR A 11 -15.78 19.68 4.01
CA THR A 11 -15.90 19.79 5.47
C THR A 11 -16.46 21.13 5.97
N GLU A 12 -16.29 22.21 5.22
CA GLU A 12 -16.81 23.54 5.60
C GLU A 12 -18.34 23.63 5.54
N GLY A 13 -19.00 22.84 4.68
CA GLY A 13 -20.47 22.77 4.60
C GLY A 13 -21.15 21.97 5.72
N TYR A 14 -20.40 21.11 6.42
CA TYR A 14 -20.92 20.20 7.46
C TYR A 14 -20.62 20.66 8.89
N ALA A 15 -19.72 21.62 9.08
CA ALA A 15 -19.35 22.12 10.40
C ALA A 15 -20.49 22.88 11.13
N ASN A 16 -21.59 23.21 10.44
CA ASN A 16 -22.68 24.06 10.96
C ASN A 16 -24.08 23.40 10.94
N ARG A 17 -24.19 22.06 10.96
CA ARG A 17 -25.49 21.35 10.92
C ARG A 17 -25.64 20.28 12.02
N PRO A 18 -26.89 19.94 12.39
CA PRO A 18 -27.18 19.27 13.66
C PRO A 18 -26.44 17.94 13.86
N VAL A 19 -26.10 17.69 15.13
CA VAL A 19 -25.45 16.50 15.67
C VAL A 19 -26.17 15.25 15.14
N GLY A 20 -25.49 14.49 14.28
CA GLY A 20 -26.04 13.31 13.59
C GLY A 20 -25.67 13.25 12.11
N THR A 21 -25.66 14.38 11.41
CA THR A 21 -25.27 14.45 9.99
C THR A 21 -23.77 14.18 9.77
N GLN A 22 -22.92 14.59 10.72
CA GLN A 22 -21.48 14.30 10.71
C GLN A 22 -21.18 12.80 10.90
N ALA A 23 -21.91 12.13 11.79
CA ALA A 23 -21.73 10.69 12.04
C ALA A 23 -22.13 9.84 10.82
N LEU A 24 -23.23 10.21 10.16
CA LEU A 24 -23.66 9.58 8.91
C LEU A 24 -22.62 9.75 7.80
N PHE A 25 -22.07 10.96 7.65
CA PHE A 25 -21.02 11.23 6.68
C PHE A 25 -19.73 10.43 6.94
N LEU A 26 -19.30 10.34 8.21
CA LEU A 26 -18.14 9.52 8.57
C LEU A 26 -18.38 8.03 8.28
N ALA A 27 -19.60 7.54 8.53
CA ALA A 27 -19.98 6.18 8.20
C ALA A 27 -20.02 5.94 6.67
N GLU A 28 -20.45 6.92 5.89
CA GLU A 28 -20.44 6.87 4.43
C GLU A 28 -19.00 6.84 3.90
N ILE A 29 -18.13 7.73 4.39
CA ILE A 29 -16.69 7.68 4.08
C ILE A 29 -16.13 6.29 4.41
N GLY A 30 -16.38 5.78 5.62
CA GLY A 30 -15.86 4.48 6.04
C GLY A 30 -16.25 3.33 5.09
N LYS A 31 -17.51 3.31 4.61
CA LYS A 31 -17.98 2.33 3.63
C LYS A 31 -17.27 2.47 2.29
N GLU A 32 -17.08 3.70 1.82
CA GLU A 32 -16.35 3.95 0.56
C GLU A 32 -14.87 3.56 0.69
N GLU A 33 -14.25 3.80 1.84
CA GLU A 33 -12.89 3.36 2.11
C GLU A 33 -12.76 1.83 2.14
N GLU A 34 -13.70 1.14 2.78
CA GLU A 34 -13.76 -0.32 2.81
C GLU A 34 -13.92 -0.91 1.40
N SER A 35 -14.89 -0.40 0.63
CA SER A 35 -15.14 -0.80 -0.77
C SER A 35 -13.91 -0.58 -1.67
N ARG A 36 -13.27 0.59 -1.53
CA ARG A 36 -12.02 0.93 -2.21
C ARG A 36 -10.91 -0.05 -1.81
N ASN A 37 -10.73 -0.31 -0.52
CA ASN A 37 -9.66 -1.17 -0.01
C ASN A 37 -9.84 -2.62 -0.49
N LEU A 38 -11.07 -3.13 -0.49
CA LEU A 38 -11.39 -4.44 -1.04
C LEU A 38 -11.06 -4.50 -2.53
N SER A 39 -11.46 -3.49 -3.30
CA SER A 39 -11.17 -3.38 -4.73
C SER A 39 -9.66 -3.38 -5.03
N LEU A 40 -8.88 -2.64 -4.23
CA LEU A 40 -7.42 -2.60 -4.37
C LEU A 40 -6.75 -3.92 -3.98
N THR A 41 -7.24 -4.57 -2.93
CA THR A 41 -6.75 -5.89 -2.50
C THR A 41 -7.04 -6.96 -3.55
N LEU A 42 -8.25 -6.96 -4.12
CA LEU A 42 -8.64 -7.83 -5.22
C LEU A 42 -7.78 -7.57 -6.47
N ARG A 43 -7.50 -6.31 -6.79
CA ARG A 43 -6.59 -5.96 -7.89
C ARG A 43 -5.18 -6.49 -7.64
N ALA A 44 -4.63 -6.31 -6.44
CA ALA A 44 -3.31 -6.82 -6.09
C ALA A 44 -3.24 -8.36 -6.16
N PHE A 45 -4.32 -9.05 -5.76
CA PHE A 45 -4.43 -10.50 -5.90
C PHE A 45 -4.49 -10.94 -7.38
N ARG A 46 -5.27 -10.25 -8.22
CA ARG A 46 -5.33 -10.50 -9.67
C ARG A 46 -3.99 -10.21 -10.37
N ASP A 47 -3.28 -9.17 -9.94
CA ASP A 47 -1.92 -8.88 -10.40
C ASP A 47 -0.99 -10.05 -10.09
N TYR A 48 -1.05 -10.58 -8.86
CA TYR A 48 -0.30 -11.76 -8.43
C TYR A 48 -0.63 -13.01 -9.27
N GLN A 49 -1.92 -13.26 -9.55
CA GLN A 49 -2.34 -14.35 -10.44
C GLN A 49 -1.78 -14.15 -11.86
N GLY A 50 -1.74 -12.91 -12.34
CA GLY A 50 -1.15 -12.52 -13.62
C GLY A 50 0.38 -12.43 -13.63
N GLY A 51 1.07 -12.90 -12.59
CA GLY A 51 2.53 -12.91 -12.49
C GLY A 51 3.17 -11.60 -12.02
N ARG A 52 2.42 -10.50 -11.95
CA ARG A 52 2.91 -9.22 -11.42
C ARG A 52 3.04 -9.30 -9.90
N ARG A 53 4.18 -8.83 -9.38
CA ARG A 53 4.47 -8.90 -7.95
C ARG A 53 4.59 -7.49 -7.36
N PRO A 54 4.23 -7.29 -6.08
CA PRO A 54 4.66 -6.13 -5.33
C PRO A 54 6.17 -6.23 -5.02
N SER A 55 6.78 -5.08 -4.75
CA SER A 55 8.14 -4.99 -4.18
C SER A 55 8.10 -4.34 -2.79
N GLY A 56 9.28 -4.16 -2.19
CA GLY A 56 9.42 -3.57 -0.85
C GLY A 56 9.39 -4.60 0.29
N PRO A 57 9.63 -4.15 1.55
CA PRO A 57 9.90 -5.07 2.66
C PRO A 57 8.74 -6.00 3.03
N GLY A 58 7.49 -5.56 2.85
CA GLY A 58 6.29 -6.35 3.12
C GLY A 58 5.85 -7.27 1.98
N ALA A 59 6.55 -7.26 0.84
CA ALA A 59 6.12 -8.00 -0.35
C ALA A 59 6.04 -9.51 -0.10
N ARG A 60 7.03 -10.07 0.59
CA ARG A 60 7.09 -11.51 0.89
C ARG A 60 5.86 -11.98 1.66
N ASP A 61 5.49 -11.25 2.72
CA ASP A 61 4.39 -11.62 3.59
C ASP A 61 3.03 -11.46 2.86
N LEU A 62 2.89 -10.45 1.99
CA LEU A 62 1.70 -10.31 1.13
C LEU A 62 1.60 -11.46 0.10
N LEU A 63 2.72 -11.83 -0.53
CA LEU A 63 2.76 -12.92 -1.50
C LEU A 63 2.46 -14.28 -0.86
N ALA A 64 2.97 -14.53 0.35
CA ALA A 64 2.64 -15.73 1.11
C ALA A 64 1.13 -15.80 1.43
N PHE A 65 0.53 -14.66 1.77
CA PHE A 65 -0.91 -14.57 1.96
C PHE A 65 -1.68 -14.89 0.67
N PHE A 66 -1.32 -14.30 -0.47
CA PHE A 66 -1.99 -14.62 -1.73
C PHE A 66 -1.84 -16.09 -2.15
N ALA A 67 -0.68 -16.70 -1.91
CA ALA A 67 -0.50 -18.14 -2.11
C ALA A 67 -1.40 -18.99 -1.19
N SER A 68 -1.63 -18.55 0.05
CA SER A 68 -2.57 -19.21 0.96
C SER A 68 -4.03 -19.08 0.51
N VAL A 69 -4.39 -17.97 -0.14
CA VAL A 69 -5.72 -17.75 -0.71
C VAL A 69 -5.93 -18.65 -1.94
N GLU A 70 -4.94 -18.76 -2.84
CA GLU A 70 -5.01 -19.70 -3.98
C GLU A 70 -5.23 -21.14 -3.52
N ARG A 71 -4.46 -21.63 -2.54
CA ARG A 71 -4.64 -22.99 -2.01
C ARG A 71 -6.04 -23.23 -1.44
N GLN A 72 -6.57 -22.27 -0.69
CA GLN A 72 -7.94 -22.39 -0.16
C GLN A 72 -8.99 -22.42 -1.27
N LEU A 73 -8.81 -21.64 -2.34
CA LEU A 73 -9.70 -21.69 -3.49
C LEU A 73 -9.62 -23.03 -4.24
N GLU A 74 -8.43 -23.60 -4.37
CA GLU A 74 -8.23 -24.93 -4.96
C GLU A 74 -8.89 -26.04 -4.12
N GLU A 75 -8.78 -25.98 -2.79
CA GLU A 75 -9.43 -26.92 -1.87
C GLU A 75 -10.97 -26.85 -1.96
N LEU A 76 -11.53 -25.64 -2.10
CA LEU A 76 -12.98 -25.44 -2.31
C LEU A 76 -13.44 -26.04 -3.64
N ASP A 77 -12.67 -25.89 -4.71
CA ASP A 77 -13.00 -26.50 -6.02
C ASP A 77 -13.04 -28.03 -5.96
N VAL A 78 -12.11 -28.64 -5.21
CA VAL A 78 -12.05 -30.11 -5.05
C VAL A 78 -13.23 -30.64 -4.24
N THR A 79 -13.62 -29.92 -3.18
CA THR A 79 -14.67 -30.36 -2.25
C THR A 79 -16.09 -30.02 -2.71
N ALA A 80 -16.26 -29.01 -3.57
CA ALA A 80 -17.55 -28.56 -4.08
C ALA A 80 -17.52 -28.21 -5.59
N PRO A 81 -17.20 -29.17 -6.49
CA PRO A 81 -16.93 -28.91 -7.91
C PRO A 81 -18.12 -28.36 -8.73
N VAL A 82 -19.34 -28.40 -8.17
CA VAL A 82 -20.57 -27.88 -8.81
C VAL A 82 -20.76 -26.39 -8.51
N VAL A 83 -20.09 -25.85 -7.48
CA VAL A 83 -20.11 -24.43 -7.16
C VAL A 83 -19.07 -23.74 -8.05
N LYS A 84 -19.51 -22.92 -9.00
CA LYS A 84 -18.58 -22.04 -9.73
C LYS A 84 -17.90 -21.14 -8.71
N ARG A 85 -16.57 -21.03 -8.78
CA ARG A 85 -15.77 -20.00 -8.09
C ARG A 85 -16.52 -18.68 -8.12
N SER A 86 -17.08 -18.28 -6.99
CA SER A 86 -17.80 -17.03 -6.91
C SER A 86 -16.79 -15.93 -6.63
N ASP A 87 -16.96 -14.77 -7.28
CA ASP A 87 -16.21 -13.56 -6.90
C ASP A 87 -16.37 -13.26 -5.39
N GLN A 88 -17.47 -13.73 -4.79
CA GLN A 88 -17.76 -13.59 -3.37
C GLN A 88 -16.82 -14.39 -2.46
N GLU A 89 -16.43 -15.61 -2.82
CA GLU A 89 -15.48 -16.41 -2.01
C GLU A 89 -14.11 -15.75 -1.97
N VAL A 90 -13.64 -15.25 -3.12
CA VAL A 90 -12.39 -14.50 -3.20
C VAL A 90 -12.47 -13.24 -2.35
N ILE A 91 -13.58 -12.50 -2.45
CA ILE A 91 -13.83 -11.31 -1.63
C ILE A 91 -13.75 -11.64 -0.14
N ASN A 92 -14.39 -12.72 0.30
CA ASN A 92 -14.41 -13.13 1.71
C ASN A 92 -13.01 -13.47 2.23
N LEU A 93 -12.21 -14.21 1.45
CA LEU A 93 -10.84 -14.55 1.81
C LEU A 93 -9.92 -13.33 1.87
N LEU A 94 -10.19 -12.30 1.06
CA LEU A 94 -9.42 -11.06 1.02
C LEU A 94 -9.88 -10.01 2.04
N ALA A 95 -11.08 -10.12 2.58
CA ALA A 95 -11.72 -9.09 3.41
C ALA A 95 -10.87 -8.67 4.62
N HIS A 96 -10.30 -9.62 5.35
CA HIS A 96 -9.43 -9.30 6.50
C HIS A 96 -8.19 -8.49 6.08
N ARG A 97 -7.59 -8.83 4.93
CA ARG A 97 -6.43 -8.10 4.40
C ARG A 97 -6.82 -6.70 3.94
N ALA A 98 -7.99 -6.56 3.32
CA ALA A 98 -8.53 -5.28 2.88
C ALA A 98 -8.84 -4.34 4.05
N GLY A 99 -9.37 -4.88 5.16
CA GLY A 99 -9.62 -4.09 6.38
C GLY A 99 -8.36 -3.51 7.02
N ALA A 100 -7.20 -4.15 6.81
CA ALA A 100 -5.90 -3.68 7.29
C ALA A 100 -5.14 -2.79 6.29
N LEU A 101 -5.74 -2.47 5.13
CA LEU A 101 -5.09 -1.68 4.09
C LEU A 101 -5.19 -0.18 4.38
N HIS A 102 -4.05 0.47 4.57
CA HIS A 102 -3.95 1.92 4.59
C HIS A 102 -3.16 2.43 3.38
N LEU A 103 -3.68 3.46 2.73
CA LEU A 103 -3.10 3.99 1.50
C LEU A 103 -2.07 5.08 1.80
N GLY A 104 -0.81 4.84 1.42
CA GLY A 104 0.21 5.85 1.29
C GLY A 104 0.33 6.32 -0.16
N LEU A 105 0.90 7.51 -0.38
CA LEU A 105 1.18 7.99 -1.74
C LEU A 105 2.25 7.14 -2.45
N ALA A 106 3.21 6.62 -1.68
CA ALA A 106 4.36 5.89 -2.20
C ALA A 106 4.30 4.39 -1.87
N ASN A 107 3.25 3.91 -1.19
CA ASN A 107 3.13 2.52 -0.75
C ASN A 107 1.70 2.15 -0.34
N TYR A 108 1.40 0.86 -0.36
CA TYR A 108 0.33 0.29 0.44
C TYR A 108 0.89 -0.18 1.78
N CYS A 109 0.15 0.09 2.86
CA CYS A 109 0.47 -0.37 4.22
C CYS A 109 -0.54 -1.45 4.62
N TRP A 110 -0.07 -2.68 4.81
CA TRP A 110 -0.88 -3.80 5.28
C TRP A 110 -0.73 -3.91 6.80
N PHE A 111 -1.42 -3.02 7.51
CA PHE A 111 -1.29 -2.81 8.96
C PHE A 111 -1.95 -3.92 9.77
N LEU A 112 -1.37 -5.12 9.71
CA LEU A 112 -1.87 -6.30 10.43
C LEU A 112 -1.40 -6.41 11.88
N ASP A 113 -0.29 -5.75 12.18
CA ASP A 113 0.48 -5.95 13.40
C ASP A 113 1.09 -4.60 13.81
N PRO A 114 0.54 -3.92 14.82
CA PRO A 114 1.06 -2.64 15.29
C PRO A 114 2.53 -2.73 15.75
N ASP A 115 2.98 -3.88 16.24
CA ASP A 115 4.36 -4.12 16.67
C ASP A 115 5.32 -4.26 15.50
N LYS A 116 4.82 -4.32 14.26
CA LYS A 116 5.63 -4.24 13.04
C LYS A 116 5.60 -2.85 12.39
N GLY A 117 4.71 -1.96 12.85
CA GLY A 117 4.57 -0.61 12.33
C GLY A 117 5.77 0.27 12.65
N LEU A 118 6.70 0.42 11.70
CA LEU A 118 7.91 1.24 11.91
C LEU A 118 7.57 2.70 12.26
N CYS A 119 6.51 3.24 11.66
CA CYS A 119 6.01 4.58 11.98
C CYS A 119 5.61 4.72 13.46
N LEU A 120 4.94 3.73 14.04
CA LEU A 120 4.54 3.74 15.45
C LEU A 120 5.74 3.60 16.39
N LYS A 121 6.71 2.76 16.02
CA LYS A 121 7.97 2.61 16.78
C LYS A 121 8.79 3.88 16.82
N LEU A 122 8.92 4.57 15.67
CA LEU A 122 9.69 5.81 15.59
C LEU A 122 9.00 6.98 16.30
N ALA A 123 7.66 6.97 16.34
CA ALA A 123 6.88 8.02 16.99
C ALA A 123 6.61 7.77 18.48
N ASP A 124 6.98 6.60 19.02
CA ASP A 124 6.61 6.14 20.36
C ASP A 124 5.11 6.33 20.66
N SER A 125 4.26 5.93 19.70
CA SER A 125 2.84 6.25 19.77
C SER A 125 2.09 5.37 20.77
N ALA A 126 1.32 6.02 21.66
CA ALA A 126 0.41 5.36 22.58
C ALA A 126 -0.83 4.79 21.88
N ASP A 127 -1.32 5.47 20.82
CA ASP A 127 -2.41 4.95 19.98
C ASP A 127 -1.82 4.05 18.89
N ARG A 128 -2.19 2.76 18.97
CA ARG A 128 -1.69 1.71 18.09
C ARG A 128 -2.79 1.14 17.19
N SER A 129 -3.96 1.79 17.14
CA SER A 129 -5.12 1.32 16.37
C SER A 129 -4.97 1.50 14.86
N GLN A 130 -4.08 2.39 14.40
CA GLN A 130 -3.86 2.72 12.99
C GLN A 130 -2.41 3.13 12.74
N PRO A 131 -1.90 3.02 11.49
CA PRO A 131 -0.57 3.49 11.16
C PRO A 131 -0.52 5.02 11.07
N LEU A 132 0.60 5.59 11.51
CA LEU A 132 0.94 6.99 11.24
C LEU A 132 1.47 7.11 9.80
N ALA A 133 0.56 7.06 8.82
CA ALA A 133 0.91 6.97 7.40
C ALA A 133 1.83 8.10 6.93
N GLY A 134 1.67 9.33 7.45
CA GLY A 134 2.55 10.46 7.15
C GLY A 134 3.99 10.33 7.67
N MET A 135 4.23 9.41 8.61
CA MET A 135 5.56 9.11 9.18
C MET A 135 6.09 7.76 8.71
N CYS A 136 5.44 7.12 7.74
CA CYS A 136 5.86 5.82 7.25
C CYS A 136 7.15 5.91 6.44
N ASP A 137 8.24 5.34 6.97
CA ASP A 137 9.42 5.01 6.18
C ASP A 137 9.16 3.68 5.43
N SER A 138 8.44 3.77 4.32
CA SER A 138 7.97 2.61 3.56
C SER A 138 9.07 1.85 2.82
N ALA A 139 10.28 2.41 2.74
CA ALA A 139 11.46 1.70 2.26
C ALA A 139 11.96 0.66 3.28
N ARG A 140 11.61 0.81 4.56
CA ARG A 140 12.09 -0.03 5.68
C ARG A 140 10.97 -0.70 6.47
N CYS A 141 9.74 -0.20 6.38
CA CYS A 141 8.62 -0.75 7.13
C CYS A 141 8.25 -2.16 6.61
N PRO A 142 8.26 -3.20 7.46
CA PRO A 142 7.96 -4.59 7.05
C PRO A 142 6.49 -4.81 6.62
N GLN A 143 5.61 -3.83 6.81
CA GLN A 143 4.21 -3.89 6.39
C GLN A 143 3.94 -3.08 5.11
N ALA A 144 4.96 -2.40 4.59
CA ALA A 144 4.84 -1.59 3.40
C ALA A 144 5.19 -2.38 2.13
N THR A 145 4.39 -2.17 1.09
CA THR A 145 4.61 -2.72 -0.25
C THR A 145 4.56 -1.62 -1.29
N HIS A 146 5.36 -1.79 -2.34
CA HIS A 146 5.37 -0.93 -3.51
C HIS A 146 4.76 -1.69 -4.68
N HIS A 147 3.98 -0.97 -5.48
CA HIS A 147 3.20 -1.51 -6.59
C HIS A 147 3.45 -0.60 -7.80
N SER A 148 3.07 -1.04 -9.00
CA SER A 148 3.28 -0.26 -10.23
C SER A 148 2.71 1.17 -10.15
N CYS A 149 1.58 1.37 -9.47
CA CYS A 149 0.98 2.68 -9.24
C CYS A 149 1.84 3.63 -8.38
N HIS A 150 2.76 3.11 -7.57
CA HIS A 150 3.66 3.91 -6.74
C HIS A 150 4.94 4.33 -7.48
N ARG A 151 5.22 3.74 -8.64
CA ARG A 151 6.48 3.93 -9.40
C ARG A 151 6.79 5.40 -9.64
N ASP A 152 5.84 6.16 -10.18
CA ASP A 152 6.08 7.56 -10.57
C ASP A 152 6.32 8.48 -9.37
N THR A 153 5.75 8.12 -8.21
CA THR A 153 6.00 8.85 -6.96
C THR A 153 7.46 8.67 -6.53
N TRP A 154 7.98 7.44 -6.59
CA TRP A 154 9.40 7.16 -6.31
C TRP A 154 10.35 7.73 -7.36
N ALA A 155 9.99 7.67 -8.63
CA ALA A 155 10.78 8.29 -9.71
C ALA A 155 10.87 9.82 -9.52
N THR A 156 9.75 10.46 -9.16
CA THR A 156 9.73 11.90 -8.84
C THR A 156 10.60 12.21 -7.62
N ALA A 157 10.55 11.38 -6.58
CA ALA A 157 11.40 11.54 -5.40
C ALA A 157 12.89 11.44 -5.73
N ALA A 158 13.29 10.44 -6.54
CA ALA A 158 14.66 10.27 -7.01
C ALA A 158 15.15 11.49 -7.81
N LEU A 159 14.38 11.92 -8.81
CA LEU A 159 14.71 13.09 -9.64
C LEU A 159 14.82 14.37 -8.82
N SER A 160 13.88 14.59 -7.91
CA SER A 160 13.86 15.77 -7.03
C SER A 160 15.07 15.78 -6.10
N GLY A 161 15.42 14.61 -5.53
CA GLY A 161 16.62 14.45 -4.70
C GLY A 161 17.90 14.82 -5.46
N ARG A 162 18.07 14.30 -6.68
CA ARG A 162 19.22 14.63 -7.55
C ARG A 162 19.28 16.13 -7.88
N ALA A 163 18.15 16.75 -8.21
CA ALA A 163 18.05 18.18 -8.48
C ALA A 163 18.35 19.05 -7.25
N PHE A 164 18.05 18.58 -6.04
CA PHE A 164 18.38 19.30 -4.81
C PHE A 164 19.87 19.18 -4.46
N ILE A 165 20.46 18.00 -4.63
CA ILE A 165 21.90 17.75 -4.42
C ILE A 165 22.77 18.70 -5.26
N SER A 166 22.36 19.03 -6.49
CA SER A 166 23.12 19.97 -7.34
C SER A 166 23.09 21.41 -6.83
N LYS A 167 22.11 21.77 -5.99
CA LYS A 167 21.96 23.12 -5.40
C LYS A 167 22.66 23.27 -4.05
N ILE A 168 23.15 22.17 -3.47
CA ILE A 168 23.81 22.18 -2.16
C ILE A 168 25.20 22.79 -2.25
N GLY A 169 25.52 23.67 -1.29
CA GLY A 169 26.84 24.29 -1.19
C GLY A 169 27.97 23.27 -0.95
N ARG A 170 29.16 23.53 -1.49
CA ARG A 170 30.33 22.61 -1.40
C ARG A 170 30.74 22.25 0.04
N GLY A 171 30.45 23.11 1.03
CA GLY A 171 30.76 22.87 2.45
C GLY A 171 29.80 21.92 3.17
N GLN A 172 28.60 21.66 2.62
CA GLN A 172 27.56 20.85 3.28
C GLN A 172 27.71 19.35 2.95
N LYS A 173 28.88 18.78 3.28
CA LYS A 173 29.24 17.40 2.90
C LYS A 173 28.28 16.36 3.49
N THR A 174 27.92 16.49 4.77
CA THR A 174 27.02 15.55 5.45
C THR A 174 25.62 15.53 4.86
N GLU A 175 25.05 16.72 4.60
CA GLU A 175 23.71 16.82 4.01
C GLU A 175 23.69 16.30 2.57
N ARG A 176 24.74 16.60 1.79
CA ARG A 176 24.91 16.01 0.46
C ARG A 176 24.91 14.48 0.52
N ALA A 177 25.67 13.88 1.44
CA ALA A 177 25.73 12.42 1.58
C ALA A 177 24.36 11.83 1.99
N ARG A 178 23.66 12.49 2.93
CA ARG A 178 22.31 12.07 3.36
C ARG A 178 21.33 12.01 2.19
N LEU A 179 21.30 13.06 1.38
CA LEU A 179 20.40 13.16 0.23
C LEU A 179 20.80 12.24 -0.92
N MET A 180 22.10 12.03 -1.14
CA MET A 180 22.57 11.03 -2.10
C MET A 180 22.03 9.65 -1.74
N ALA A 181 22.17 9.24 -0.48
CA ALA A 181 21.63 7.97 -0.01
C ALA A 181 20.11 7.88 -0.14
N GLU A 182 19.38 8.99 0.03
CA GLU A 182 17.93 9.04 -0.15
C GLU A 182 17.51 8.91 -1.62
N ALA A 183 18.18 9.62 -2.53
CA ALA A 183 17.95 9.52 -3.96
C ALA A 183 18.28 8.11 -4.49
N GLU A 184 19.40 7.53 -4.08
CA GLU A 184 19.81 6.16 -4.44
C GLU A 184 18.82 5.11 -3.95
N ARG A 185 18.28 5.28 -2.72
CA ARG A 185 17.19 4.42 -2.23
C ARG A 185 15.95 4.53 -3.09
N ALA A 186 15.53 5.74 -3.46
CA ALA A 186 14.38 5.95 -4.33
C ALA A 186 14.58 5.31 -5.72
N GLU A 187 15.77 5.45 -6.31
CA GLU A 187 16.15 4.82 -7.58
C GLU A 187 16.09 3.29 -7.48
N HIS A 188 16.61 2.72 -6.39
CA HIS A 188 16.54 1.28 -6.14
C HIS A 188 15.10 0.78 -6.02
N ILE A 189 14.21 1.55 -5.37
CA ILE A 189 12.79 1.21 -5.25
C ILE A 189 12.11 1.24 -6.63
N VAL A 190 12.38 2.24 -7.48
CA VAL A 190 11.86 2.27 -8.85
C VAL A 190 12.29 1.03 -9.61
N ALA A 191 13.58 0.69 -9.58
CA ALA A 191 14.11 -0.51 -10.24
C ALA A 191 13.46 -1.80 -9.70
N ALA A 192 13.21 -1.88 -8.39
CA ALA A 192 12.54 -3.02 -7.77
C ALA A 192 11.06 -3.13 -8.18
N ILE A 193 10.34 -2.01 -8.29
CA ILE A 193 8.96 -1.98 -8.80
C ILE A 193 8.95 -2.44 -10.27
N ASP A 194 9.87 -1.94 -11.08
CA ASP A 194 9.97 -2.31 -12.50
C ASP A 194 10.26 -3.80 -12.64
N ALA A 195 11.26 -4.34 -11.91
CA ALA A 195 11.56 -5.77 -11.94
C ALA A 195 10.36 -6.63 -11.51
N ALA A 196 9.65 -6.23 -10.45
CA ALA A 196 8.50 -6.98 -9.93
C ALA A 196 7.27 -6.93 -10.86
N ALA A 197 7.11 -5.86 -11.64
CA ALA A 197 6.03 -5.72 -12.61
C ALA A 197 6.19 -6.61 -13.86
N HIS A 198 7.41 -7.06 -14.16
CA HIS A 198 7.72 -7.89 -15.34
C HIS A 198 7.89 -9.38 -15.03
N GLY A 199 7.43 -9.85 -13.85
CA GLY A 199 7.46 -11.27 -13.49
C GLY A 199 6.74 -12.12 -14.55
N GLY A 200 7.50 -12.98 -15.25
CA GLY A 200 6.99 -13.84 -16.33
C GLY A 200 5.89 -14.79 -15.86
N PRO A 201 5.11 -15.36 -16.81
CA PRO A 201 4.03 -16.29 -16.48
C PRO A 201 4.58 -17.46 -15.65
N ARG A 202 3.80 -17.94 -14.67
CA ARG A 202 4.14 -19.17 -13.95
C ARG A 202 4.35 -20.28 -14.99
N GLY A 203 5.56 -20.81 -15.07
CA GLY A 203 5.79 -22.09 -15.70
C GLY A 203 4.91 -23.11 -14.95
N THR A 204 4.03 -23.77 -15.70
CA THR A 204 3.38 -24.99 -15.23
C THR A 204 4.46 -26.06 -15.17
N ASP A 205 5.00 -26.32 -13.99
CA ASP A 205 5.74 -27.56 -13.76
C ASP A 205 4.74 -28.71 -13.90
N GLN A 206 5.07 -29.60 -14.84
CA GLN A 206 4.38 -30.87 -15.14
C GLN A 206 4.72 -31.93 -14.11
#